data_AF-A0A8B6GEZ1-F1
#
_entry.id   AF-A0A8B6GEZ1-F1
#
_cell.length_a   1.000
_cell.length_b   1.000
_cell.length_c   1.000
_cell.angle_alpha   90.00
_cell.angle_beta   90.00
_cell.angle_gamma   90.00
#
_symmetry.space_group_name_H-M   'P 1'
#
loop_
_entity.id
_entity.type
_entity.pdbx_description
1 polymer ?
#
loop_
_entity_poly.entity_id
_entity_poly.type
_entity_poly.pdbx_seq_one_letter_code
_entity_poly.pdbx_strand_id
1 'polypeptide(L)'
;LNPACTMRHLASDDSYSSFKWYFRAPSNSMSMYVPEVFHSIIDEYAAVEIICHTTLAEWKEIANTFLSRWNFPYVCGTLNGKHVACKSYLL
;
A
#
# COMPACT_ATOMS: atom_id res chain seq x y z
N LEU A 1 19.02 -11.58 3.78
CA LEU A 1 17.81 -10.95 3.22
C LEU A 1 18.22 -9.72 2.40
N ASN A 2 17.61 -9.47 1.23
CA ASN A 2 17.92 -8.30 0.40
C ASN A 2 16.77 -7.27 0.50
N PRO A 3 16.82 -6.31 1.44
CA PRO A 3 15.72 -5.37 1.66
C PRO A 3 15.51 -4.42 0.48
N ALA A 4 16.56 -4.13 -0.31
CA ALA A 4 16.44 -3.29 -1.50
C ALA A 4 15.55 -3.94 -2.57
N CYS A 5 15.57 -5.27 -2.67
CA CYS A 5 14.70 -6.02 -3.58
C CYS A 5 13.22 -5.93 -3.14
N THR A 6 12.94 -6.09 -1.85
CA THR A 6 11.59 -5.95 -1.30
C THR A 6 11.05 -4.52 -1.48
N MET A 7 11.85 -3.51 -1.15
CA MET A 7 11.46 -2.10 -1.33
C MET A 7 11.17 -1.76 -2.80
N ARG A 8 11.97 -2.29 -3.73
CA ARG A 8 11.73 -2.10 -5.17
C ARG A 8 10.43 -2.79 -5.63
N HIS A 9 10.12 -3.96 -5.07
CA HIS A 9 8.85 -4.66 -5.35
C HIS A 9 7.65 -3.79 -4.96
N LEU A 10 7.67 -3.24 -3.75
CA LEU A 10 6.59 -2.39 -3.23
C LEU A 10 6.41 -1.10 -4.03
N ALA A 11 7.50 -0.48 -4.49
CA ALA A 11 7.44 0.79 -5.20
C ALA A 11 7.03 0.66 -6.68
N SER A 12 7.35 -0.45 -7.34
CA SER A 12 7.19 -0.60 -8.81
C SER A 12 6.05 -1.54 -9.23
N ASP A 13 5.52 -2.37 -8.32
CA ASP A 13 4.56 -3.45 -8.65
C ASP A 13 5.03 -4.34 -9.82
N ASP A 14 6.35 -4.53 -9.92
CA ASP A 14 6.98 -5.27 -11.01
C ASP A 14 7.19 -6.74 -10.61
N SER A 15 7.22 -7.59 -11.63
CA SER A 15 7.34 -9.03 -11.45
C SER A 15 8.74 -9.46 -11.02
N TYR A 16 8.83 -10.57 -10.28
CA TYR A 16 10.12 -11.19 -9.93
C TYR A 16 10.95 -11.59 -11.15
N SER A 17 10.32 -11.84 -12.30
CA SER A 17 11.03 -12.14 -13.55
C SER A 17 11.86 -10.94 -14.03
N SER A 18 11.32 -9.73 -13.94
CA SER A 18 12.04 -8.50 -14.26
C SER A 18 13.20 -8.27 -13.29
N PHE A 19 12.98 -8.54 -12.00
CA PHE A 19 13.97 -8.32 -10.93
C PHE A 19 15.16 -9.26 -10.97
N LYS A 20 15.00 -10.43 -11.58
CA LYS A 20 16.08 -11.41 -11.72
C LYS A 20 17.31 -10.79 -12.36
N TRP A 21 17.11 -9.92 -13.36
CA TRP A 21 18.17 -9.23 -14.07
C TRP A 21 18.82 -8.11 -13.24
N TYR A 22 18.01 -7.37 -12.47
CA TYR A 22 18.49 -6.25 -11.65
C TYR A 22 19.28 -6.71 -10.42
N PHE A 23 18.75 -7.68 -9.68
CA PHE A 23 19.32 -8.12 -8.41
C PHE A 23 20.20 -9.37 -8.54
N ARG A 24 20.32 -9.93 -9.75
CA ARG A 24 21.07 -11.17 -10.04
C ARG A 24 20.67 -12.33 -9.12
N ALA A 25 19.41 -12.37 -8.73
CA ALA A 25 18.83 -13.37 -7.85
C ALA A 25 17.74 -14.16 -8.61
N PRO A 26 17.66 -15.49 -8.44
CA PRO A 26 16.64 -16.26 -9.12
C PRO A 26 15.27 -16.05 -8.46
N SER A 27 14.20 -16.07 -9.26
CA SER A 27 12.84 -15.73 -8.81
C SER A 27 12.32 -16.60 -7.67
N ASN A 28 12.76 -17.87 -7.59
CA ASN A 28 12.42 -18.80 -6.50
C ASN A 28 13.01 -18.37 -5.15
N SER A 29 14.21 -17.80 -5.13
CA SER A 29 14.78 -17.25 -3.90
C SER A 29 14.05 -15.97 -3.51
N MET A 30 13.74 -15.11 -4.48
CA MET A 30 12.99 -13.86 -4.23
C MET A 30 11.60 -14.12 -3.66
N SER A 31 10.89 -15.14 -4.16
CA SER A 31 9.58 -15.52 -3.61
C SER A 31 9.61 -15.99 -2.16
N MET A 32 10.78 -16.41 -1.64
CA MET A 32 10.93 -16.79 -0.24
C MET A 32 11.22 -15.58 0.64
N TYR A 33 12.24 -14.79 0.29
CA TYR A 33 12.70 -13.71 1.18
C TYR A 33 11.90 -12.41 1.05
N VAL A 34 11.27 -12.11 -0.09
CA VAL A 34 10.50 -10.87 -0.26
C VAL A 34 9.32 -10.81 0.71
N PRO A 35 8.46 -11.87 0.82
CA PRO A 35 7.40 -11.91 1.82
C PRO A 35 7.92 -11.88 3.26
N GLU A 36 9.05 -12.52 3.55
CA GLU A 36 9.65 -12.54 4.89
C GLU A 36 10.02 -11.12 5.35
N VAL A 37 10.74 -10.37 4.49
CA VAL A 37 11.08 -8.97 4.76
C VAL A 37 9.81 -8.12 4.86
N PHE A 38 8.81 -8.38 4.01
CA PHE A 38 7.56 -7.63 4.06
C PHE A 38 6.82 -7.82 5.39
N HIS A 39 6.71 -9.05 5.90
CA HIS A 39 6.13 -9.30 7.22
C HIS A 39 6.92 -8.60 8.33
N SER A 40 8.26 -8.64 8.29
CA SER A 40 9.06 -7.94 9.31
C SER A 40 8.82 -6.43 9.33
N ILE A 41 8.54 -5.81 8.17
CA ILE A 41 8.19 -4.38 8.09
C ILE A 41 6.80 -4.15 8.68
N ILE A 42 5.83 -5.00 8.34
CA ILE A 42 4.47 -4.89 8.88
C ILE A 42 4.49 -5.05 10.40
N ASP A 43 5.18 -6.06 10.92
CA ASP A 43 5.22 -6.36 12.35
C ASP A 43 5.80 -5.19 13.16
N GLU A 44 6.80 -4.48 12.61
CA GLU A 44 7.43 -3.34 13.27
C GLU A 44 6.60 -2.04 13.15
N TYR A 45 6.04 -1.76 11.97
CA TYR A 45 5.47 -0.44 11.66
C TYR A 45 3.94 -0.39 11.62
N ALA A 46 3.24 -1.52 11.51
CA ALA A 46 1.79 -1.51 11.33
C ALA A 46 1.06 -0.82 12.48
N ALA A 47 1.52 -1.01 13.72
CA ALA A 47 0.88 -0.42 14.90
C ALA A 47 1.02 1.11 14.95
N VAL A 48 2.05 1.68 14.31
CA VAL A 48 2.34 3.12 14.35
C VAL A 48 1.78 3.83 13.11
N GLU A 49 1.95 3.22 11.94
CA GLU A 49 1.66 3.86 10.65
C GLU A 49 0.26 3.53 10.10
N ILE A 50 -0.31 2.37 10.44
CA ILE A 50 -1.63 1.95 9.95
C ILE A 50 -2.69 2.35 10.98
N ILE A 51 -3.06 3.63 10.96
CA ILE A 51 -4.11 4.17 11.81
C ILE A 51 -5.47 3.87 11.18
N CYS A 52 -6.26 2.99 11.81
CA CYS A 52 -7.65 2.76 11.43
C CYS A 52 -8.56 3.73 12.20
N HIS A 53 -9.08 4.73 11.51
CA HIS A 53 -10.02 5.68 12.08
C HIS A 53 -11.35 4.99 12.42
N THR A 54 -11.78 5.10 13.67
CA THR A 54 -13.03 4.47 14.14
C THR A 54 -14.22 5.43 14.17
N THR A 55 -13.99 6.73 14.02
CA THR A 55 -15.06 7.73 14.15
C THR A 55 -15.43 8.39 12.83
N LEU A 56 -16.72 8.68 12.66
CA LEU A 56 -17.22 9.37 11.46
C LEU A 56 -16.61 10.76 11.28
N ALA A 57 -16.27 11.45 12.38
CA ALA A 57 -15.70 12.78 12.34
C ALA A 57 -14.30 12.78 11.70
N GLU A 58 -13.45 11.83 12.07
CA GLU A 58 -12.12 11.64 11.47
C GLU A 58 -12.21 11.33 9.96
N TRP A 59 -13.13 10.45 9.56
CA TRP A 59 -13.35 10.16 8.14
C TRP A 59 -13.83 11.37 7.35
N LYS A 60 -14.67 12.23 7.94
CA LYS A 60 -15.07 13.50 7.31
C LYS A 60 -13.91 14.46 7.13
N GLU A 61 -12.99 14.53 8.09
CA GLU A 61 -11.79 15.35 7.99
C GLU A 61 -10.88 14.90 6.84
N ILE A 62 -10.69 13.59 6.70
CA ILE A 62 -9.96 13.02 5.57
C ILE A 62 -10.64 13.38 4.25
N ALA A 63 -11.96 13.19 4.14
CA ALA A 63 -12.71 13.56 2.94
C ALA A 63 -12.60 15.04 2.59
N ASN A 64 -12.61 15.93 3.59
CA ASN A 64 -12.39 17.36 3.39
C ASN A 64 -10.96 17.67 2.93
N THR A 65 -9.97 16.90 3.38
CA THR A 65 -8.58 17.04 2.93
C THR A 65 -8.43 16.66 1.46
N PHE A 66 -9.08 15.57 1.02
CA PHE A 66 -9.14 15.20 -0.40
C PHE A 66 -9.88 16.24 -1.23
N LEU A 67 -11.00 16.76 -0.73
CA LEU A 67 -11.75 17.83 -1.39
C LEU A 67 -10.93 19.11 -1.55
N SER A 68 -10.26 19.58 -0.50
CA SER A 68 -9.51 20.84 -0.54
C SER A 68 -8.25 20.78 -1.41
N ARG A 69 -7.52 19.66 -1.38
CA ARG A 69 -6.25 19.52 -2.12
C ARG A 69 -6.45 19.09 -3.58
N TRP A 70 -7.45 18.27 -3.84
CA TRP A 70 -7.60 17.58 -5.14
C TRP A 70 -8.99 17.77 -5.78
N ASN A 71 -9.90 18.51 -5.14
CA ASN A 71 -11.30 18.64 -5.55
C ASN A 71 -12.02 17.29 -5.71
N PHE A 72 -11.67 16.32 -4.86
CA PHE A 72 -12.29 14.99 -4.82
C PHE A 72 -13.22 14.86 -3.62
N PRO A 73 -14.54 15.08 -3.79
CA PRO A 73 -15.50 14.94 -2.70
C PRO A 73 -15.70 13.47 -2.31
N TYR A 74 -16.00 13.23 -1.04
CA TYR A 74 -16.35 11.91 -0.48
C TYR A 74 -15.27 10.83 -0.62
N VAL A 75 -14.00 11.21 -0.78
CA VAL A 75 -12.87 10.28 -0.85
C VAL A 75 -12.24 10.15 0.52
N CYS A 76 -12.26 8.95 1.09
CA CYS A 76 -11.65 8.66 2.39
C CYS A 76 -10.27 7.98 2.28
N GLY A 77 -9.78 7.71 1.07
CA GLY A 77 -8.48 7.09 0.85
C GLY A 77 -8.30 6.59 -0.58
N THR A 78 -7.06 6.29 -0.93
CA THR A 78 -6.67 5.66 -2.21
C THR A 78 -5.55 4.66 -1.94
N LEU A 79 -5.69 3.42 -2.41
CA LEU A 79 -4.70 2.35 -2.14
C LEU A 79 -3.51 2.38 -3.11
N ASN A 80 -3.73 2.81 -4.35
CA ASN A 80 -2.71 2.76 -5.41
C ASN A 80 -2.89 3.89 -6.43
N GLY A 81 -3.34 5.07 -5.98
CA GLY A 81 -3.81 6.18 -6.85
C GLY A 81 -5.07 5.85 -7.67
N LYS A 82 -5.54 4.60 -7.65
CA LYS A 82 -6.80 4.15 -8.22
C LYS A 82 -7.94 4.46 -7.25
N HIS A 83 -8.86 5.31 -7.68
CA HIS A 83 -10.11 5.54 -6.97
C HIS A 83 -11.02 4.33 -7.11
N VAL A 84 -11.40 3.70 -6.00
CA VAL A 84 -12.37 2.60 -5.97
C VAL A 84 -13.69 3.17 -5.47
N ALA A 85 -14.65 3.35 -6.37
CA ALA A 85 -16.00 3.77 -5.97
C ALA A 85 -16.68 2.63 -5.21
N CYS A 86 -16.91 2.81 -3.91
CA CYS A 86 -17.82 1.93 -3.18
C CYS A 86 -19.25 2.23 -3.64
N LYS A 87 -19.90 1.26 -4.29
CA LYS A 87 -21.35 1.34 -4.52
C LYS A 87 -22.05 1.24 -3.18
N SER A 88 -22.70 2.33 -2.74
CA SER A 88 -23.72 2.20 -1.71
C SER A 88 -24.98 1.61 -2.35
N TYR A 89 -25.32 0.39 -2.00
CA TYR A 89 -26.71 -0.05 -2.12
C TYR A 89 -27.49 0.70 -1.04
N LEU A 90 -28.15 1.79 -1.42
CA LEU A 90 -29.16 2.43 -0.58
C LEU A 90 -30.35 1.47 -0.48
N LEU A 91 -30.72 1.13 0.75
CA LEU A 91 -32.12 0.90 1.13
C LEU A 91 -32.79 2.27 1.27
#